data_AF-A0A8H7FJS9-F1
#
_entry.id   AF-A0A8H7FJS9-F1
#
_cell.length_a   1.000
_cell.length_b   1.000
_cell.length_c   1.000
_cell.angle_alpha   90.00
_cell.angle_beta   90.00
_cell.angle_gamma   90.00
#
_symmetry.space_group_name_H-M   'P 1'
#
loop_
_entity.id
_entity.type
_entity.pdbx_description
1 polymer ?
#
loop_
_entity_poly.entity_id
_entity_poly.type
_entity_poly.pdbx_seq_one_letter_code
_entity_poly.pdbx_strand_id
1 'polypeptide(L)'
;MLPPGLKIAFTFDRKSDWLALGLTEDECIEFQSDRTIDSIAASLRKCGAVEMVGSMKRMVARLAAGPADWDVVFNYAEGYGHVAREAQVPSLLDAWGVHYTLSDPAALALCQDKATAKARRAPHRQHHRPD
;
A
#
# COMPACT_ATOMS: atom_id res chain seq x y z
N MET A 1 -9.29 -17.71 -21.02
CA MET A 1 -10.00 -16.42 -21.15
C MET A 1 -9.55 -15.58 -19.96
N LEU A 2 -8.90 -14.43 -20.17
CA LEU A 2 -8.65 -13.51 -19.05
C LEU A 2 -10.04 -13.12 -18.50
N PRO A 3 -10.22 -13.05 -17.17
CA PRO A 3 -11.49 -12.62 -16.60
C PRO A 3 -11.89 -11.25 -17.16
N PRO A 4 -13.19 -10.88 -17.10
CA PRO A 4 -13.60 -9.50 -17.39
C PRO A 4 -12.64 -8.54 -16.67
N GLY A 5 -12.18 -7.50 -17.37
CA GLY A 5 -11.05 -6.69 -16.91
C GLY A 5 -11.25 -6.22 -15.48
N LEU A 6 -10.30 -6.55 -14.60
CA LEU A 6 -10.38 -6.26 -13.16
C LEU A 6 -10.63 -4.76 -12.92
N LYS A 7 -11.46 -4.43 -11.94
CA LYS A 7 -11.58 -3.06 -11.39
C LYS A 7 -10.58 -2.91 -10.27
N ILE A 8 -9.50 -2.20 -10.54
CA ILE A 8 -8.35 -2.02 -9.65
C ILE A 8 -8.37 -0.61 -9.10
N ALA A 9 -8.41 -0.46 -7.78
CA ALA A 9 -8.04 0.81 -7.15
C ALA A 9 -6.53 0.84 -6.91
N PHE A 10 -5.88 1.96 -7.22
CA PHE A 10 -4.45 2.14 -6.98
C PHE A 10 -4.23 3.26 -5.95
N THR A 11 -3.64 2.89 -4.82
CA THR A 11 -3.29 3.80 -3.71
C THR A 11 -1.78 3.91 -3.58
N PHE A 12 -1.30 5.13 -3.39
CA PHE A 12 0.10 5.50 -3.52
C PHE A 12 0.36 6.86 -2.86
N ASP A 13 1.63 7.15 -2.61
CA ASP A 13 2.11 8.44 -2.15
C ASP A 13 3.07 9.05 -3.18
N ARG A 14 2.59 10.04 -3.94
CA ARG A 14 3.44 10.79 -4.87
C ARG A 14 4.28 11.79 -4.11
N LYS A 15 5.56 11.85 -4.44
CA LYS A 15 6.46 12.88 -3.92
C LYS A 15 5.93 14.30 -4.16
N SER A 16 5.38 14.56 -5.35
CA SER A 16 4.78 15.86 -5.71
C SER A 16 3.60 16.26 -4.82
N ASP A 17 2.73 15.31 -4.47
CA ASP A 17 1.58 15.55 -3.60
C ASP A 17 2.04 16.00 -2.19
N TRP A 18 3.09 15.37 -1.67
CA TRP A 18 3.62 15.68 -0.34
C TRP A 18 4.41 17.00 -0.30
N LEU A 19 5.18 17.30 -1.35
CA LEU A 19 5.83 18.61 -1.51
C LEU A 19 4.79 19.74 -1.58
N ALA A 20 3.67 19.52 -2.30
CA ALA A 20 2.58 20.49 -2.38
C ALA A 20 1.87 20.71 -1.04
N LEU A 21 1.96 19.75 -0.11
CA LEU A 21 1.48 19.86 1.26
C LEU A 21 2.50 20.53 2.22
N GLY A 22 3.65 20.96 1.70
CA GLY A 22 4.65 21.73 2.43
C GLY A 22 5.77 20.90 3.08
N LEU A 23 5.89 19.61 2.74
CA LEU A 23 7.04 18.82 3.16
C LEU A 23 8.28 19.22 2.37
N THR A 24 9.43 19.02 2.98
CA THR A 24 10.74 19.22 2.35
C THR A 24 11.14 18.04 1.46
N GLU A 25 12.10 18.27 0.56
CA GLU A 25 12.68 17.22 -0.28
C GLU A 25 13.22 16.03 0.54
N ASP A 26 13.85 16.31 1.69
CA ASP A 26 14.43 15.31 2.59
C ASP A 26 13.36 14.46 3.29
N GLU A 27 12.25 15.08 3.71
CA GLU A 27 11.11 14.36 4.28
C GLU A 27 10.39 13.47 3.25
N CYS A 28 10.55 13.78 1.96
CA CYS A 28 9.92 13.05 0.87
C CYS A 28 10.81 12.00 0.20
N ILE A 29 11.96 11.63 0.77
CA ILE A 29 12.89 10.66 0.17
C ILE A 29 12.25 9.28 -0.03
N GLU A 30 11.37 8.86 0.89
CA GLU A 30 10.69 7.56 0.82
C GLU A 30 9.56 7.54 -0.24
N PHE A 31 9.12 8.70 -0.74
CA PHE A 31 8.02 8.78 -1.69
C PHE A 31 8.48 8.63 -3.14
N GLN A 32 7.58 8.06 -3.94
CA GLN A 32 7.89 7.73 -5.32
C GLN A 32 7.63 8.91 -6.25
N SER A 33 8.45 9.00 -7.29
CA SER A 33 8.25 10.00 -8.35
C SER A 33 6.94 9.76 -9.11
N ASP A 34 6.37 10.83 -9.67
CA ASP A 34 5.18 10.76 -10.52
C ASP A 34 5.37 9.76 -11.67
N ARG A 35 6.58 9.75 -12.26
CA ARG A 35 6.95 8.80 -13.32
C ARG A 35 6.84 7.35 -12.88
N THR A 36 7.29 7.02 -11.66
CA THR A 36 7.20 5.66 -11.12
C THR A 36 5.74 5.25 -10.96
N ILE A 37 4.94 6.11 -10.33
CA ILE A 37 3.51 5.88 -10.10
C ILE A 37 2.78 5.69 -11.43
N ASP A 38 3.04 6.55 -12.42
CA ASP A 38 2.39 6.46 -13.72
C ASP A 38 2.79 5.21 -14.50
N SER A 39 4.04 4.76 -14.36
CA SER A 39 4.54 3.52 -14.98
C SER A 39 3.89 2.28 -14.38
N ILE A 40 3.69 2.26 -13.06
CA ILE A 40 2.95 1.20 -12.36
C ILE A 40 1.49 1.21 -12.81
N ALA A 41 0.84 2.37 -12.82
CA ALA A 41 -0.54 2.51 -13.27
C ALA A 41 -0.72 2.04 -14.72
N ALA A 42 0.21 2.37 -15.63
CA ALA A 42 0.20 1.89 -17.01
C ALA A 42 0.32 0.36 -17.09
N SER A 43 1.06 -0.27 -16.18
CA SER A 43 1.17 -1.73 -16.11
C SER A 43 -0.11 -2.37 -15.56
N LEU A 44 -0.69 -1.81 -14.50
CA LEU A 44 -1.97 -2.26 -13.93
C LEU A 44 -3.12 -2.16 -14.97
N ARG A 45 -3.12 -1.11 -15.81
CA ARG A 45 -4.12 -0.93 -16.87
C ARG A 45 -4.11 -2.04 -17.94
N LYS A 46 -3.02 -2.81 -18.04
CA LYS A 46 -2.97 -3.99 -18.93
C LYS A 46 -3.80 -5.16 -18.36
N CYS A 47 -4.09 -5.15 -17.06
CA CYS A 47 -4.87 -6.17 -16.38
C CYS A 47 -6.35 -5.79 -16.20
N GLY A 48 -6.69 -4.50 -16.27
CA GLY A 48 -8.06 -4.03 -16.06
C GLY A 48 -8.21 -2.51 -15.95
N ALA A 49 -9.39 -2.05 -15.54
CA ALA A 49 -9.67 -0.64 -15.28
C ALA A 49 -8.99 -0.20 -13.99
N VAL A 50 -8.31 0.97 -14.02
CA VAL A 50 -7.56 1.48 -12.86
C VAL A 50 -8.12 2.82 -12.42
N GLU A 51 -8.60 2.88 -11.17
CA GLU A 51 -8.92 4.11 -10.47
C GLU A 51 -7.70 4.60 -9.68
N MET A 52 -7.22 5.81 -9.97
CA MET A 52 -6.12 6.44 -9.23
C MET A 52 -6.65 7.10 -7.96
N VAL A 53 -6.57 6.41 -6.82
CA VAL A 53 -7.13 6.89 -5.54
C VAL A 53 -6.16 7.84 -4.83
N GLY A 54 -4.87 7.49 -4.78
CA GLY A 54 -3.82 8.25 -4.08
C GLY A 54 -3.64 7.85 -2.62
N SER A 55 -3.23 8.78 -1.76
CA SER A 55 -2.79 8.49 -0.38
C SER A 55 -3.93 8.08 0.57
N MET A 56 -3.56 7.69 1.80
CA MET A 56 -4.50 7.32 2.87
C MET A 56 -5.68 8.29 3.03
N LYS A 57 -5.43 9.61 3.06
CA LYS A 57 -6.51 10.61 3.20
C LYS A 57 -7.47 10.61 2.02
N ARG A 58 -6.95 10.40 0.81
CA ARG A 58 -7.77 10.30 -0.41
C ARG A 58 -8.56 8.99 -0.44
N MET A 59 -7.98 7.89 0.06
CA MET A 59 -8.69 6.63 0.23
C MET A 59 -9.87 6.77 1.18
N VAL A 60 -9.67 7.39 2.35
CA VAL A 60 -10.76 7.69 3.29
C VAL A 60 -11.86 8.52 2.62
N ALA A 61 -11.48 9.61 1.94
CA ALA A 61 -12.45 10.46 1.23
C ALA A 61 -13.23 9.67 0.16
N ARG A 62 -12.55 8.79 -0.58
CA ARG A 62 -13.15 7.97 -1.63
C ARG A 62 -14.13 6.93 -1.08
N LEU A 63 -13.80 6.28 0.03
CA LEU A 63 -14.70 5.32 0.70
C LEU A 63 -15.88 6.02 1.39
N ALA A 64 -15.67 7.23 1.92
CA ALA A 64 -16.72 8.04 2.53
C ALA A 64 -17.73 8.58 1.50
N ALA A 65 -17.32 8.79 0.25
CA ALA A 65 -18.19 9.25 -0.82
C ALA A 65 -19.23 8.20 -1.27
N GLY A 66 -19.07 6.94 -0.86
CA GLY A 66 -20.01 5.87 -1.14
C GLY A 66 -19.31 4.54 -1.44
N PRO A 67 -20.09 3.46 -1.65
CA PRO A 67 -19.56 2.14 -1.94
C PRO A 67 -18.59 2.17 -3.12
N ALA A 68 -17.48 1.44 -2.97
CA ALA A 68 -16.54 1.21 -4.05
C ALA A 68 -16.83 -0.17 -4.68
N ASP A 69 -16.81 -0.21 -6.01
CA ASP A 69 -17.00 -1.42 -6.81
C ASP A 69 -15.65 -1.84 -7.39
N TRP A 70 -14.67 -2.06 -6.50
CA TRP A 70 -13.34 -2.54 -6.87
C TRP A 70 -13.23 -4.03 -6.56
N ASP A 71 -12.63 -4.78 -7.47
CA ASP A 71 -12.31 -6.19 -7.23
C ASP A 71 -11.11 -6.31 -6.27
N VAL A 72 -10.15 -5.38 -6.39
CA VAL A 72 -8.93 -5.36 -5.58
C VAL A 72 -8.34 -3.95 -5.52
N VAL A 73 -7.69 -3.64 -4.40
CA VAL A 73 -6.83 -2.47 -4.25
C VAL A 73 -5.37 -2.88 -4.38
N PHE A 74 -4.67 -2.34 -5.37
CA PHE A 74 -3.22 -2.41 -5.42
C PHE A 74 -2.63 -1.39 -4.45
N ASN A 75 -2.16 -1.86 -3.29
CA ASN A 75 -1.60 -1.00 -2.25
C ASN A 75 -0.12 -0.70 -2.51
N TYR A 76 0.21 0.58 -2.63
CA TYR A 76 1.58 1.09 -2.73
C TYR A 76 1.73 2.40 -1.95
N ALA A 77 0.86 2.63 -0.96
CA ALA A 77 0.94 3.77 -0.07
C ALA A 77 1.95 3.49 1.05
N GLU A 78 2.82 4.46 1.28
CA GLU A 78 3.85 4.48 2.32
C GLU A 78 3.33 5.14 3.61
N GLY A 79 2.44 6.13 3.47
CA GLY A 79 2.02 7.00 4.57
C GLY A 79 3.13 7.94 5.07
N TYR A 80 2.83 8.77 6.08
CA TYR A 80 3.80 9.74 6.64
C TYR A 80 3.66 9.89 8.16
N GLY A 81 4.77 10.18 8.84
CA GLY A 81 4.79 10.77 10.19
C GLY A 81 4.51 9.86 11.39
N HIS A 82 4.20 8.57 11.20
CA HIS A 82 3.82 7.67 12.29
C HIS A 82 4.49 6.30 12.22
N VAL A 83 4.62 5.64 13.38
CA VAL A 83 4.99 4.22 13.47
C VAL A 83 3.87 3.39 12.83
N ALA A 84 4.23 2.37 12.04
CA ALA A 84 3.31 1.54 11.27
C ALA A 84 2.53 2.29 10.16
N ARG A 85 3.11 3.35 9.57
CA ARG A 85 2.47 4.16 8.51
C ARG A 85 2.03 3.37 7.26
N GLU A 86 2.75 2.32 6.86
CA GLU A 86 2.41 1.50 5.70
C GLU A 86 1.19 0.59 5.99
N ALA A 87 0.95 0.28 7.27
CA ALA A 87 -0.18 -0.55 7.70
C ALA A 87 -1.52 0.21 7.65
N GLN A 88 -1.51 1.55 7.58
CA GLN A 88 -2.71 2.37 7.69
C GLN A 88 -3.75 2.09 6.61
N VAL A 89 -3.33 2.02 5.35
CA VAL A 89 -4.25 1.76 4.22
C VAL A 89 -4.79 0.31 4.28
N PRO A 90 -3.95 -0.74 4.42
CA PRO A 90 -4.43 -2.10 4.65
C PRO A 90 -5.41 -2.21 5.83
N SER A 91 -5.14 -1.56 6.97
CA SER A 91 -6.05 -1.58 8.12
C SER A 91 -7.41 -0.96 7.80
N LEU A 92 -7.44 0.12 7.01
CA LEU A 92 -8.67 0.74 6.55
C LEU A 92 -9.44 -0.20 5.62
N LEU A 93 -8.75 -0.86 4.69
CA LEU A 93 -9.37 -1.76 3.73
C LEU A 93 -9.92 -3.03 4.40
N ASP A 94 -9.22 -3.58 5.39
CA ASP A 94 -9.73 -4.67 6.25
C ASP A 94 -11.05 -4.25 6.92
N ALA A 95 -11.11 -3.04 7.47
CA ALA A 95 -12.32 -2.52 8.13
C ALA A 95 -13.50 -2.32 7.17
N TRP A 96 -13.23 -2.09 5.87
CA TRP A 96 -14.24 -1.98 4.82
C TRP A 96 -14.54 -3.29 4.08
N GLY A 97 -13.85 -4.39 4.43
CA GLY A 97 -14.00 -5.68 3.75
C GLY A 97 -13.54 -5.65 2.29
N VAL A 98 -12.59 -4.77 1.96
CA VAL A 98 -12.06 -4.61 0.59
C VAL A 98 -10.77 -5.40 0.44
N HIS A 99 -10.67 -6.22 -0.61
CA HIS A 99 -9.46 -6.98 -0.90
C HIS A 99 -8.32 -6.07 -1.39
N TYR A 100 -7.09 -6.38 -0.97
CA TYR A 100 -5.89 -5.66 -1.40
C TYR A 100 -4.70 -6.58 -1.62
N THR A 101 -3.70 -6.07 -2.32
CA THR A 101 -2.43 -6.76 -2.59
C THR A 101 -1.40 -6.55 -1.50
N LEU A 102 -0.36 -7.40 -1.49
CA LEU A 102 0.79 -7.35 -0.59
C LEU A 102 0.46 -7.82 0.83
N SER A 103 1.20 -7.32 1.82
CA SER A 103 1.16 -7.79 3.20
C SER A 103 -0.04 -7.22 3.97
N ASP A 104 -0.52 -8.02 4.93
CA ASP A 104 -1.51 -7.59 5.92
C ASP A 104 -0.96 -6.51 6.88
N PRO A 105 -1.83 -5.80 7.63
CA PRO A 105 -1.39 -4.70 8.47
C PRO A 105 -0.48 -5.13 9.62
N ALA A 106 -0.66 -6.34 10.15
CA ALA A 106 0.14 -6.82 11.26
C ALA A 106 1.58 -7.10 10.82
N ALA A 107 1.75 -7.69 9.64
CA ALA A 107 3.06 -7.90 9.03
C ALA A 107 3.77 -6.57 8.72
N LEU A 108 3.05 -5.59 8.15
CA LEU A 108 3.61 -4.26 7.85
C LEU A 108 4.01 -3.51 9.13
N ALA A 109 3.13 -3.45 10.12
CA ALA A 109 3.41 -2.80 11.39
C ALA A 109 4.63 -3.40 12.09
N LEU A 110 4.77 -4.74 12.05
CA LEU A 110 5.92 -5.44 12.62
C LEU A 110 7.22 -5.10 11.89
N CYS A 111 7.20 -5.08 10.55
CA CYS A 111 8.40 -4.88 9.74
C CYS A 111 8.89 -3.43 9.70
N GLN A 112 8.01 -2.45 9.90
CA GLN A 112 8.40 -1.04 9.95
C GLN A 112 9.15 -0.67 11.25
N ASP A 113 8.89 -1.37 12.35
CA ASP A 113 9.69 -1.25 13.57
C ASP A 113 10.92 -2.16 13.50
N LYS A 114 12.07 -1.59 13.12
CA LYS A 114 13.34 -2.31 13.00
C LYS A 114 13.78 -3.00 14.29
N ALA A 115 13.43 -2.46 15.46
CA ALA A 115 13.80 -3.06 16.75
C ALA A 115 12.92 -4.28 17.03
N THR A 116 11.60 -4.14 16.90
CA THR A 116 10.64 -5.24 17.10
C THR A 116 10.82 -6.34 16.05
N ALA A 117 11.03 -6.00 14.78
CA ALA A 117 11.29 -6.95 13.70
C ALA A 117 12.52 -7.82 13.98
N LYS A 118 13.61 -7.23 14.49
CA LYS A 118 14.83 -7.96 14.87
C LYS A 118 14.63 -8.81 16.11
N ALA A 119 13.91 -8.32 17.11
CA ALA A 119 13.61 -9.07 18.32
C ALA A 119 12.74 -10.31 18.06
N ARG A 120 11.83 -10.25 17.08
CA ARG A 120 10.97 -11.38 16.69
C ARG A 120 11.61 -12.36 15.70
N ARG A 121 12.84 -12.11 15.24
CA ARG A 121 13.67 -13.18 14.66
C ARG A 121 14.13 -14.12 15.78
N ALA A 122 13.25 -15.00 16.22
CA ALA A 122 13.72 -16.23 16.85
C ALA A 122 14.60 -16.97 15.82
N PRO A 123 15.67 -17.69 16.23
CA PRO A 123 16.33 -18.60 15.33
C PRO A 123 15.28 -19.61 14.87
N HIS A 124 14.86 -19.49 13.61
CA HIS A 124 14.03 -20.50 12.99
C HIS A 124 14.89 -21.77 13.00
N ARG A 125 14.63 -22.69 13.93
CA ARG A 125 15.15 -24.06 13.81
C ARG A 125 14.54 -24.59 12.53
N GLN A 126 15.29 -24.49 11.43
CA GLN A 126 15.04 -25.34 10.28
C GLN A 126 15.09 -26.76 10.84
N HIS A 127 13.96 -27.43 10.89
CA HIS A 127 13.95 -28.86 11.19
C HIS A 127 14.66 -29.53 10.00
N HIS A 128 15.97 -29.68 10.11
CA HIS A 128 16.68 -30.72 9.39
C HIS A 128 16.04 -32.03 9.83
N ARG A 129 15.24 -32.63 8.94
CA ARG A 129 14.97 -34.06 9.03
C ARG A 129 16.32 -34.77 8.87
N PRO A 130 16.71 -35.66 9.79
CA PRO A 130 17.81 -36.57 9.51
C PRO A 130 17.37 -37.57 8.43
N ASP A 131 18.30 -37.87 7.52
CA ASP A 131 18.16 -38.83 6.42
C ASP A 131 17.95 -40.28 6.92
#